data_AF-A0AAJ2G4C0-F1
#
_entry.id   AF-A0AAJ2G4C0-F1
#
_cell.length_a   1.000
_cell.length_b   1.000
_cell.length_c   1.000
_cell.angle_alpha   90.00
_cell.angle_beta   90.00
_cell.angle_gamma   90.00
#
_symmetry.space_group_name_H-M   'P 1'
#
loop_
_entity.id
_entity.type
_entity.pdbx_description
1 polymer ?
#
loop_
_entity_poly.entity_id
_entity_poly.type
_entity_poly.pdbx_seq_one_letter_code
_entity_poly.pdbx_strand_id
1 'polypeptide(L)'
;MKPIPLQVAELILVGWIGLTILLIIVFDLSDLSEARFEDDPFSAYRRDPGIIRINIASLLSRVVFAGSLVLMRIKPQYRERFLLYVFFLSGLAASFFQWYELYYGSTFYYGEVRDKQGLAFPLLASAIVTLMIWECTYSSHPLWAWRLKIVLTVLVNVGLYLIWLSVLEAWNLVTH
;
A
#
# COMPACT_ATOMS: atom_id res chain seq x y z
N MET A 1 -19.84 -31.42 4.29
CA MET A 1 -19.84 -29.97 3.99
C MET A 1 -19.86 -29.81 2.47
N LYS A 2 -20.81 -29.06 1.90
CA LYS A 2 -20.80 -28.78 0.45
C LYS A 2 -19.74 -27.72 0.15
N PRO A 3 -18.90 -27.89 -0.89
CA PRO A 3 -17.91 -26.90 -1.26
C PRO A 3 -18.62 -25.59 -1.63
N ILE A 4 -18.07 -24.46 -1.15
CA ILE A 4 -18.56 -23.12 -1.49
C ILE A 4 -18.37 -22.94 -3.01
N PRO A 5 -19.39 -22.48 -3.75
CA PRO A 5 -19.23 -22.19 -5.18
C PRO A 5 -18.10 -21.19 -5.40
N LEU A 6 -17.25 -21.40 -6.40
CA LEU A 6 -16.09 -20.55 -6.69
C LEU A 6 -16.46 -19.06 -6.77
N GLN A 7 -17.61 -18.73 -7.38
CA GLN A 7 -18.14 -17.37 -7.49
C GLN A 7 -18.47 -16.74 -6.12
N VAL A 8 -18.93 -17.54 -5.16
CA VAL A 8 -19.23 -17.07 -3.79
C VAL A 8 -17.93 -16.84 -3.02
N ALA A 9 -16.92 -17.69 -3.22
CA ALA A 9 -15.59 -17.49 -2.63
C ALA A 9 -14.90 -16.22 -3.18
N GLU A 10 -15.01 -15.96 -4.49
CA GLU A 10 -14.51 -14.74 -5.11
C GLU A 10 -15.23 -13.49 -4.57
N LEU A 11 -16.55 -13.54 -4.40
CA LEU A 11 -17.32 -12.43 -3.84
C LEU A 11 -16.95 -12.14 -2.39
N ILE A 12 -16.78 -13.19 -1.57
CA ILE A 12 -16.32 -13.08 -0.18
C ILE A 12 -14.93 -12.44 -0.13
N LEU A 13 -14.00 -12.90 -0.98
CA LEU A 13 -12.64 -12.36 -1.03
C LEU A 13 -12.64 -10.88 -1.43
N VAL A 14 -13.43 -10.50 -2.46
CA VAL A 14 -13.57 -9.10 -2.89
C VAL A 14 -14.21 -8.26 -1.79
N GLY A 15 -15.22 -8.79 -1.10
CA GLY A 15 -15.84 -8.14 0.06
C GLY A 15 -14.84 -7.88 1.19
N TRP A 16 -14.00 -8.86 1.52
CA TRP A 16 -12.94 -8.71 2.53
C TRP A 16 -11.86 -7.71 2.12
N ILE A 17 -11.41 -7.75 0.86
CA ILE A 17 -10.44 -6.78 0.33
C ILE A 17 -11.04 -5.37 0.37
N GLY A 18 -12.29 -5.21 -0.10
CA GLY A 18 -13.01 -3.94 -0.06
C GLY A 18 -13.20 -3.40 1.35
N LEU A 19 -13.57 -4.26 2.31
CA LEU A 19 -13.69 -3.90 3.71
C LEU A 19 -12.35 -3.50 4.33
N THR A 20 -11.27 -4.24 4.02
CA THR A 20 -9.93 -3.93 4.52
C THR A 20 -9.46 -2.58 4.00
N ILE A 21 -9.67 -2.29 2.71
CA ILE A 21 -9.34 -1.00 2.13
C ILE A 21 -10.22 0.11 2.72
N LEU A 22 -11.51 -0.15 2.95
CA LEU A 22 -12.40 0.81 3.60
C LEU A 22 -11.95 1.13 5.02
N LEU A 23 -11.57 0.12 5.80
CA LEU A 23 -11.03 0.31 7.15
C LEU A 23 -9.73 1.10 7.14
N ILE A 24 -8.86 0.87 6.16
CA ILE A 24 -7.63 1.66 5.97
C ILE A 24 -7.97 3.12 5.61
N ILE A 25 -8.94 3.35 4.72
CA ILE A 25 -9.41 4.70 4.37
C ILE A 25 -9.99 5.41 5.60
N VAL A 26 -10.79 4.72 6.40
CA VAL A 26 -11.35 5.25 7.64
C VAL A 26 -10.24 5.58 8.63
N PHE A 27 -9.22 4.72 8.73
CA PHE A 27 -8.04 4.95 9.57
C PHE A 27 -7.26 6.18 9.11
N ASP A 28 -6.93 6.29 7.83
CA ASP A 28 -6.24 7.45 7.24
C ASP A 28 -7.05 8.75 7.47
N LEU A 29 -8.38 8.69 7.38
CA LEU A 29 -9.28 9.83 7.64
C LEU A 29 -9.35 10.21 9.12
N SER A 30 -9.36 9.23 10.03
CA SER A 30 -9.27 9.50 11.46
C SER A 30 -7.94 10.13 11.83
N ASP A 31 -6.85 9.69 11.20
CA ASP A 31 -5.51 10.23 11.45
C ASP A 31 -5.40 11.70 11.01
N LEU A 32 -5.99 12.04 9.85
CA LEU A 32 -6.14 13.42 9.38
C LEU A 32 -7.02 14.28 10.29
N SER A 33 -8.00 13.67 10.98
CA SER A 33 -8.88 14.35 11.92
C SER A 33 -8.21 14.58 13.28
N GLU A 34 -7.36 13.65 13.72
CA GLU A 34 -6.66 13.68 15.01
C GLU A 34 -5.47 14.64 15.06
N ALA A 35 -5.03 15.21 13.94
CA ALA A 35 -4.02 16.27 13.88
C ALA A 35 -4.36 17.55 14.72
N ARG A 36 -5.47 17.55 15.46
CA ARG A 36 -5.95 18.63 16.32
C ARG A 36 -5.71 18.40 17.82
N PHE A 37 -5.25 17.22 18.25
CA PHE A 37 -5.02 16.94 19.67
C PHE A 37 -3.61 17.39 20.09
N GLU A 38 -3.51 18.34 21.03
CA GLU A 38 -2.24 18.93 21.51
C GLU A 38 -1.39 17.98 22.36
N ASP A 39 -1.98 16.88 22.87
CA ASP A 39 -1.31 15.92 23.76
C ASP A 39 -0.64 14.73 23.03
N ASP A 40 -0.69 14.68 21.69
CA ASP A 40 -0.02 13.62 20.92
C ASP A 40 1.49 13.95 20.75
N PRO A 41 2.41 13.06 21.15
CA PRO A 41 3.85 13.22 20.88
C PRO A 41 4.15 13.38 19.38
N PHE A 42 3.28 12.89 18.49
CA PHE A 42 3.40 13.05 17.04
C PHE A 42 2.59 14.23 16.48
N SER A 43 1.99 15.08 17.33
CA SER A 43 1.07 16.15 16.89
C SER A 43 1.73 17.14 15.94
N ALA A 44 3.04 17.36 16.08
CA ALA A 44 3.76 18.31 15.25
C ALA A 44 4.19 17.68 13.91
N TYR A 45 4.36 16.35 13.83
CA TYR A 45 4.48 15.59 12.57
C TYR A 45 3.15 15.59 11.80
N ARG A 46 2.04 15.29 12.49
CA ARG A 46 0.71 15.22 11.87
C ARG A 46 0.20 16.58 11.37
N ARG A 47 0.69 17.68 11.93
CA ARG A 47 0.37 19.06 11.50
C ARG A 47 1.26 19.57 10.36
N ASP A 48 2.30 18.82 9.97
CA ASP A 48 3.18 19.25 8.89
C ASP A 48 2.43 19.31 7.55
N PRO A 49 2.46 20.46 6.83
CA PRO A 49 1.77 20.60 5.56
C PRO A 49 2.26 19.64 4.47
N GLY A 50 3.52 19.21 4.53
CA GLY A 50 4.09 18.21 3.64
C GLY A 50 3.48 16.84 3.89
N ILE A 51 3.50 16.38 5.14
CA ILE A 51 2.88 15.11 5.58
C ILE A 51 1.40 15.07 5.23
N ILE A 52 0.65 16.14 5.51
CA ILE A 52 -0.78 16.21 5.16
C ILE A 52 -1.00 16.05 3.65
N ARG A 53 -0.20 16.74 2.81
CA ARG A 53 -0.31 16.62 1.35
C ARG A 53 0.04 15.22 0.85
N ILE A 54 1.06 14.60 1.43
CA ILE A 54 1.46 13.22 1.11
C ILE A 54 0.32 12.25 1.47
N ASN A 55 -0.28 12.41 2.65
CA ASN A 55 -1.37 11.55 3.12
C ASN A 55 -2.63 11.71 2.25
N ILE A 56 -2.99 12.93 1.85
CA ILE A 56 -4.10 13.16 0.91
C ILE A 56 -3.82 12.50 -0.45
N ALA A 57 -2.62 12.67 -1.00
CA ALA A 57 -2.26 12.07 -2.29
C ALA A 57 -2.22 10.53 -2.23
N SER A 58 -1.71 9.98 -1.12
CA SER A 58 -1.73 8.55 -0.79
C SER A 58 -3.16 8.03 -0.73
N LEU A 59 -4.05 8.70 0.00
CA LEU A 59 -5.46 8.35 0.14
C LEU A 59 -6.18 8.33 -1.21
N LEU A 60 -6.04 9.40 -2.01
CA LEU A 60 -6.64 9.48 -3.35
C LEU A 60 -6.17 8.32 -4.24
N SER A 61 -4.87 8.01 -4.21
CA SER A 61 -4.30 6.92 -4.98
C SER A 61 -4.86 5.56 -4.55
N ARG A 62 -4.98 5.33 -3.23
CA ARG A 62 -5.58 4.10 -2.66
C ARG A 62 -7.05 3.96 -3.04
N VAL A 63 -7.82 5.04 -3.03
CA VAL A 63 -9.24 5.04 -3.43
C VAL A 63 -9.39 4.67 -4.91
N VAL A 64 -8.58 5.25 -5.79
CA VAL A 64 -8.60 4.92 -7.23
C VAL A 64 -8.15 3.47 -7.47
N PHE A 65 -7.12 3.00 -6.76
CA PHE A 65 -6.66 1.62 -6.82
C PHE A 65 -7.75 0.63 -6.39
N ALA A 66 -8.39 0.88 -5.25
CA ALA A 66 -9.47 0.05 -4.74
C ALA A 66 -10.68 0.05 -5.68
N GLY A 67 -11.08 1.24 -6.15
CA GLY A 67 -12.21 1.39 -7.07
C GLY A 67 -11.98 0.63 -8.38
N SER A 68 -10.79 0.76 -8.97
CA SER A 68 -10.44 0.04 -10.20
C SER A 68 -10.42 -1.48 -9.99
N LEU A 69 -9.88 -1.96 -8.86
CA LEU A 69 -9.92 -3.38 -8.51
C LEU A 69 -11.36 -3.90 -8.37
N VAL A 70 -12.21 -3.19 -7.63
CA VAL A 70 -13.62 -3.57 -7.44
C VAL A 70 -14.37 -3.59 -8.77
N LEU A 71 -14.17 -2.58 -9.62
CA LEU A 71 -14.77 -2.52 -10.96
C LEU A 71 -14.34 -3.69 -11.84
N MET A 72 -13.05 -4.06 -11.83
CA MET A 72 -12.52 -5.21 -12.57
C MET A 72 -13.14 -6.54 -12.11
N ARG A 73 -13.57 -6.64 -10.85
CA ARG A 73 -14.18 -7.87 -10.28
C ARG A 73 -15.67 -7.95 -10.53
N ILE A 74 -16.41 -6.85 -10.32
CA ILE A 74 -17.87 -6.82 -10.50
C ILE A 74 -18.23 -6.92 -11.98
N LYS A 75 -17.43 -6.30 -12.85
CA LYS A 75 -17.65 -6.30 -14.29
C LYS A 75 -16.36 -6.72 -14.99
N PRO A 76 -16.12 -8.05 -15.14
CA PRO A 76 -14.91 -8.57 -15.80
C PRO A 76 -14.71 -8.04 -17.22
N GLN A 77 -15.80 -7.68 -17.90
CA GLN A 77 -15.80 -7.00 -19.20
C GLN A 77 -15.10 -5.62 -19.18
N TYR A 78 -14.98 -4.98 -18.02
CA TYR A 78 -14.22 -3.73 -17.84
C TYR A 78 -12.74 -3.96 -17.56
N ARG A 79 -12.23 -5.20 -17.64
CA ARG A 79 -10.80 -5.49 -17.67
C ARG A 79 -10.15 -5.06 -19.00
N GLU A 80 -10.58 -3.92 -19.50
CA GLU A 80 -10.02 -3.22 -20.65
C GLU A 80 -8.64 -2.67 -20.28
N ARG A 81 -7.80 -2.45 -21.30
CA ARG A 81 -6.44 -1.94 -21.13
C ARG A 81 -6.41 -0.66 -20.28
N PHE A 82 -7.38 0.24 -20.47
CA PHE A 82 -7.47 1.48 -19.71
C PHE A 82 -7.63 1.25 -18.20
N LEU A 83 -8.57 0.40 -17.77
CA LEU A 83 -8.80 0.17 -16.34
C LEU A 83 -7.62 -0.54 -15.69
N LEU A 84 -6.96 -1.45 -16.42
CA LEU A 84 -5.69 -2.05 -15.99
C LEU A 84 -4.62 -0.96 -15.81
N TYR A 85 -4.44 -0.04 -16.77
CA TYR A 85 -3.49 1.07 -16.61
C TYR A 85 -3.79 1.93 -15.40
N VAL A 86 -5.07 2.27 -15.17
CA VAL A 86 -5.49 3.02 -13.98
C VAL A 86 -5.17 2.25 -12.70
N PHE A 87 -5.47 0.95 -12.66
CA PHE A 87 -5.13 0.08 -11.53
C PHE A 87 -3.63 0.04 -11.26
N PHE A 88 -2.80 -0.16 -12.27
CA PHE A 88 -1.34 -0.18 -12.10
C PHE A 88 -0.78 1.18 -11.67
N LEU A 89 -1.20 2.26 -12.33
CA LEU A 89 -0.70 3.60 -12.04
C LEU A 89 -1.07 4.05 -10.63
N SER A 90 -2.33 3.84 -10.23
CA SER A 90 -2.79 4.19 -8.88
C SER A 90 -2.15 3.32 -7.79
N GLY A 91 -1.93 2.03 -8.05
CA GLY A 91 -1.22 1.14 -7.12
C GLY A 91 0.26 1.52 -6.95
N LEU A 92 0.96 1.88 -8.03
CA LEU A 92 2.32 2.42 -7.96
C LEU A 92 2.36 3.75 -7.21
N ALA A 93 1.42 4.66 -7.48
CA ALA A 93 1.33 5.95 -6.79
C ALA A 93 1.07 5.77 -5.28
N ALA A 94 0.12 4.90 -4.91
CA ALA A 94 -0.19 4.60 -3.51
C ALA A 94 1.02 4.01 -2.76
N SER A 95 1.74 3.10 -3.44
CA SER A 95 2.95 2.49 -2.87
C SER A 95 4.07 3.52 -2.74
N PHE A 96 4.28 4.34 -3.78
CA PHE A 96 5.28 5.42 -3.79
C PHE A 96 5.04 6.42 -2.67
N PHE A 97 3.82 6.90 -2.47
CA PHE A 97 3.55 7.89 -1.43
C PHE A 97 3.82 7.38 -0.02
N GLN A 98 3.61 6.09 0.25
CA GLN A 98 3.95 5.51 1.56
C GLN A 98 5.47 5.45 1.79
N TRP A 99 6.25 5.14 0.76
CA TRP A 99 7.71 5.22 0.82
C TRP A 99 8.23 6.66 0.88
N TYR A 100 7.55 7.57 0.19
CA TYR A 100 7.90 8.97 0.19
C TYR A 100 7.57 9.63 1.52
N GLU A 101 6.47 9.27 2.17
CA GLU A 101 6.15 9.65 3.56
C GLU A 101 7.29 9.22 4.49
N LEU A 102 7.72 7.96 4.38
CA LEU A 102 8.82 7.40 5.15
C LEU A 102 10.13 8.21 4.98
N TYR A 103 10.48 8.57 3.74
CA TYR A 103 11.63 9.42 3.41
C TYR A 103 11.49 10.87 3.85
N TYR A 104 10.29 11.44 3.71
CA TYR A 104 10.03 12.83 4.02
C TYR A 104 10.01 13.04 5.55
N GLY A 105 9.30 12.18 6.26
CA GLY A 105 9.25 12.18 7.72
C GLY A 105 10.63 12.05 8.33
N SER A 106 11.53 11.25 7.74
CA SER A 106 12.89 11.06 8.27
C SER A 106 13.88 12.17 7.98
N THR A 107 13.75 12.81 6.84
CA THR A 107 14.66 13.89 6.44
C THR A 107 14.30 15.19 7.17
N PHE A 108 13.01 15.45 7.37
CA PHE A 108 12.53 16.75 7.86
C PHE A 108 11.99 16.73 9.29
N TYR A 109 11.65 15.56 9.84
CA TYR A 109 10.97 15.47 11.14
C TYR A 109 11.72 14.61 12.15
N TYR A 110 12.17 13.43 11.76
CA TYR A 110 12.86 12.52 12.66
C TYR A 110 14.31 12.95 12.97
N GLY A 111 14.79 14.08 12.43
CA GLY A 111 16.10 14.66 12.74
C GLY A 111 16.32 14.98 14.23
N GLU A 112 15.24 15.17 15.00
CA GLU A 112 15.29 15.44 16.44
C GLU A 112 15.14 14.14 17.28
N VAL A 113 16.10 13.25 17.12
CA VAL A 113 16.73 12.34 18.14
C VAL A 113 15.86 11.43 19.04
N ARG A 114 14.52 11.37 18.99
CA ARG A 114 13.77 10.46 19.92
C ARG A 114 12.59 9.66 19.37
N ASP A 115 11.97 10.10 18.27
CA ASP A 115 10.72 9.52 17.73
C ASP A 115 10.89 8.59 16.52
N LYS A 116 12.12 8.13 16.35
CA LYS A 116 12.59 7.32 15.24
C LYS A 116 12.17 5.84 15.32
N GLN A 117 11.67 5.40 16.48
CA GLN A 117 11.32 4.00 16.80
C GLN A 117 10.00 3.50 16.15
N GLY A 118 9.29 4.35 15.40
CA GLY A 118 7.99 4.01 14.78
C GLY A 118 8.03 3.70 13.28
N LEU A 119 9.19 3.76 12.62
CA LEU A 119 9.32 3.54 11.17
C LEU A 119 9.22 2.06 10.80
N ALA A 120 7.99 1.54 10.84
CA ALA A 120 7.67 0.20 10.40
C ALA A 120 7.88 0.05 8.88
N PHE A 121 8.20 -1.17 8.46
CA PHE A 121 8.20 -1.51 7.05
C PHE A 121 6.82 -1.21 6.44
N PRO A 122 6.73 -0.54 5.28
CA PRO A 122 5.45 -0.17 4.66
C PRO A 122 4.76 -1.40 4.04
N LEU A 123 4.15 -2.21 4.92
CA LEU A 123 3.50 -3.47 4.59
C LEU A 123 2.38 -3.30 3.55
N LEU A 124 1.64 -2.19 3.62
CA LEU A 124 0.55 -1.93 2.70
C LEU A 124 1.07 -1.68 1.26
N ALA A 125 2.14 -0.90 1.10
CA ALA A 125 2.80 -0.73 -0.20
C ALA A 125 3.28 -2.08 -0.76
N SER A 126 3.91 -2.90 0.07
CA SER A 126 4.33 -4.27 -0.28
C SER A 126 3.14 -5.15 -0.72
N ALA A 127 2.03 -5.09 0.00
CA ALA A 127 0.81 -5.84 -0.30
C ALA A 127 0.16 -5.36 -1.62
N ILE A 128 0.10 -4.05 -1.85
CA ILE A 128 -0.43 -3.45 -3.09
C ILE A 128 0.39 -3.93 -4.30
N VAL A 129 1.72 -3.81 -4.24
CA VAL A 129 2.59 -4.25 -5.33
C VAL A 129 2.48 -5.76 -5.56
N THR A 130 2.37 -6.54 -4.49
CA THR A 130 2.12 -7.98 -4.59
C THR A 130 0.81 -8.25 -5.30
N LEU A 131 -0.30 -7.62 -4.90
CA LEU A 131 -1.60 -7.80 -5.56
C LEU A 131 -1.53 -7.46 -7.05
N MET A 132 -0.80 -6.41 -7.43
CA MET A 132 -0.58 -6.03 -8.83
C MET A 132 0.16 -7.10 -9.63
N ILE A 133 1.20 -7.72 -9.06
CA ILE A 133 1.90 -8.86 -9.68
C ILE A 133 0.91 -10.01 -9.94
N TRP A 134 0.03 -10.26 -8.98
CA TRP A 134 -0.91 -11.37 -9.06
C TRP A 134 -2.07 -11.13 -10.02
N GLU A 135 -2.39 -9.88 -10.34
CA GLU A 135 -3.37 -9.52 -11.37
C GLU A 135 -2.86 -9.66 -12.80
N CYS A 136 -1.54 -9.64 -13.01
CA CYS A 136 -0.94 -9.77 -14.34
C CYS A 136 -1.11 -11.18 -14.94
N THR A 137 -1.28 -11.23 -16.26
CA THR A 137 -1.21 -12.46 -17.06
C THR A 137 0.13 -12.51 -17.78
N TYR A 138 1.11 -13.23 -17.22
CA TYR A 138 2.48 -13.28 -17.76
C TYR A 138 2.70 -14.31 -18.86
N SER A 139 1.87 -15.36 -18.92
CA SER A 139 2.01 -16.44 -19.88
C SER A 139 0.68 -17.15 -20.09
N SER A 140 0.49 -17.71 -21.29
CA SER A 140 -0.60 -18.64 -21.59
C SER A 140 -0.44 -19.99 -20.88
N HIS A 141 0.79 -20.36 -20.50
CA HIS A 141 1.05 -21.58 -19.73
C HIS A 141 0.83 -21.33 -18.22
N PRO A 142 -0.16 -22.00 -17.58
CA PRO A 142 -0.58 -21.67 -16.22
C PRO A 142 0.52 -21.90 -15.18
N LEU A 143 1.29 -22.98 -15.30
CA LEU A 143 2.40 -23.29 -14.39
C LEU A 143 3.54 -22.25 -14.51
N TRP A 144 3.84 -21.80 -15.73
CA TRP A 144 4.88 -20.80 -15.95
C TRP A 144 4.45 -19.42 -15.42
N ALA A 145 3.19 -19.04 -15.66
CA ALA A 145 2.62 -17.81 -15.10
C ALA A 145 2.67 -17.80 -13.57
N TRP A 146 2.35 -18.93 -12.92
CA TRP A 146 2.43 -19.06 -11.46
C TRP A 146 3.86 -18.95 -10.93
N ARG A 147 4.82 -19.62 -11.56
CA ARG A 147 6.25 -19.53 -11.19
C ARG A 147 6.75 -18.09 -11.29
N LEU A 148 6.43 -17.39 -12.38
CA LEU A 148 6.80 -15.99 -12.56
C LEU A 148 6.21 -15.10 -11.46
N LYS A 149 4.94 -15.28 -11.10
CA LYS A 149 4.30 -14.52 -10.01
C LYS A 149 5.01 -14.69 -8.67
N ILE A 150 5.36 -15.92 -8.31
CA ILE A 150 6.09 -16.22 -7.08
C ILE A 150 7.47 -15.56 -7.11
N VAL A 151 8.24 -15.76 -8.18
CA VAL A 151 9.58 -15.19 -8.32
C VAL A 151 9.55 -13.67 -8.23
N LEU A 152 8.64 -13.02 -8.95
CA LEU A 152 8.47 -11.56 -8.91
C LEU A 152 8.05 -11.08 -7.53
N THR A 153 7.14 -11.78 -6.86
CA THR A 153 6.70 -11.43 -5.50
C THR A 153 7.88 -11.47 -4.53
N VAL A 154 8.69 -12.53 -4.58
CA VAL A 154 9.88 -12.65 -3.72
C VAL A 154 10.90 -11.56 -4.05
N LEU A 155 11.27 -11.40 -5.33
CA LEU A 155 12.28 -10.43 -5.74
C LEU A 155 11.90 -9.00 -5.36
N VAL A 156 10.65 -8.60 -5.62
CA VAL A 156 10.18 -7.24 -5.34
C VAL A 156 10.09 -7.00 -3.83
N ASN A 157 9.52 -7.93 -3.06
CA ASN A 157 9.40 -7.72 -1.61
C ASN A 157 10.75 -7.78 -0.89
N VAL A 158 11.67 -8.64 -1.31
CA VAL A 158 13.05 -8.63 -0.82
C VAL A 158 13.73 -7.32 -1.19
N GLY A 159 13.59 -6.85 -2.44
CA GLY A 159 14.13 -5.55 -2.85
C GLY A 159 13.59 -4.38 -2.02
N LEU A 160 12.27 -4.33 -1.80
CA LEU A 160 11.63 -3.35 -0.93
C LEU A 160 12.16 -3.44 0.50
N TYR A 161 12.32 -4.65 1.05
CA TYR A 161 12.87 -4.83 2.39
C TYR A 161 14.33 -4.35 2.49
N LEU A 162 15.17 -4.63 1.49
CA LEU A 162 16.54 -4.14 1.43
C LEU A 162 16.60 -2.60 1.33
N ILE A 163 15.68 -1.98 0.58
CA ILE A 163 15.54 -0.52 0.53
C ILE A 163 15.20 0.02 1.93
N TRP A 164 14.24 -0.59 2.63
CA TRP A 164 13.93 -0.21 4.01
C TRP A 164 15.11 -0.34 4.96
N LEU A 165 15.91 -1.42 4.84
CA LEU A 165 17.14 -1.58 5.63
C LEU A 165 18.17 -0.48 5.33
N SER A 166 18.41 -0.17 4.05
CA SER A 166 19.36 0.89 3.67
C SER A 166 18.96 2.26 4.24
N VAL A 167 17.66 2.47 4.33
CA VAL A 167 17.04 3.66 4.90
C VAL A 167 17.17 3.68 6.43
N LEU A 168 16.95 2.54 7.11
CA LEU A 168 17.18 2.38 8.54
C LEU A 168 18.62 2.68 8.95
N GLU A 169 19.58 2.10 8.22
CA GLU A 169 21.01 2.26 8.47
C GLU A 169 21.45 3.72 8.29
N ALA A 170 21.07 4.35 7.17
CA ALA A 170 21.38 5.75 6.90
C ALA A 170 20.80 6.71 7.95
N TRP A 171 19.74 6.31 8.65
CA TRP A 171 19.06 7.13 9.66
C TRP A 171 19.47 6.81 11.10
N ASN A 172 20.47 5.95 11.32
CA ASN A 172 20.97 5.54 12.65
C ASN A 172 19.84 5.02 13.57
N LEU A 173 18.91 4.25 13.00
CA LEU A 173 17.71 3.77 13.68
C LEU A 173 17.94 2.54 14.58
N VAL A 174 19.11 1.91 14.48
CA VAL A 174 19.53 0.81 15.35
C VAL A 174 20.57 1.36 16.31
N THR A 175 20.13 1.79 17.50
CA THR A 175 21.04 1.94 18.63
C THR A 175 21.43 0.55 19.11
N HIS A 176 22.73 0.24 19.11
CA HIS A 176 23.30 -0.93 19.79
C HIS A 176 22.89 -0.99 21.27
#